data_AF-A0AAW2UGB9-F1
#
_entry.id   AF-A0AAW2UGB9-F1
#
_cell.length_a   1.000
_cell.length_b   1.000
_cell.length_c   1.000
_cell.angle_alpha   90.00
_cell.angle_beta   90.00
_cell.angle_gamma   90.00
#
_symmetry.space_group_name_H-M   'P 1'
#
loop_
_entity.id
_entity.type
_entity.pdbx_description
1 polymer ?
#
loop_
_entity_poly.entity_id
_entity_poly.type
_entity_poly.pdbx_seq_one_letter_code
_entity_poly.pdbx_strand_id
1 'polypeptide(L)' 'MVTQRGIKANPDKIKAIIDMEPPTSINEVQRLTGRIAALSRFISKSAEKGLPFFRNTKEGQEL' A
#
# COMPACT_ATOMS: atom_id res chain seq x y z
N MET A 1 14.41 10.49 1.67
CA MET A 1 15.40 11.48 2.11
C MET A 1 15.57 12.49 0.99
N VAL A 2 15.42 13.78 1.27
CA VAL A 2 15.63 14.81 0.23
C VAL A 2 17.13 15.10 0.19
N THR A 3 17.72 14.98 -0.99
CA THR A 3 19.13 15.27 -1.25
C THR A 3 19.23 16.29 -2.37
N GLN A 4 20.39 16.90 -2.56
CA GLN A 4 20.64 17.79 -3.71
C GLN A 4 20.39 17.09 -5.07
N ARG A 5 20.46 15.76 -5.11
CA ARG A 5 20.17 14.93 -6.29
C ARG A 5 18.69 14.51 -6.41
N GLY A 6 17.81 15.01 -5.54
CA GLY A 6 16.38 14.71 -5.52
C GLY A 6 15.93 13.84 -4.34
N ILE A 7 14.73 13.24 -4.48
CA ILE A 7 14.11 12.38 -3.46
C ILE A 7 14.68 10.97 -3.58
N LYS A 8 15.46 10.56 -2.57
CA LYS A 8 15.94 9.19 -2.45
C LYS A 8 14.97 8.36 -1.63
N ALA A 9 14.71 7.13 -2.08
CA ALA A 9 14.00 6.14 -1.30
C ALA A 9 14.71 5.90 0.04
N ASN A 10 13.94 5.75 1.12
CA ASN A 10 14.48 5.42 2.42
C ASN A 10 14.58 3.88 2.53
N PRO A 11 15.80 3.31 2.65
CA PRO A 11 15.98 1.86 2.70
C PRO A 11 15.32 1.22 3.93
N ASP A 12 15.31 1.90 5.08
CA ASP A 12 14.67 1.41 6.31
C ASP A 12 13.16 1.29 6.13
N LYS A 13 12.53 2.26 5.47
CA LYS A 13 11.09 2.22 5.16
C LYS A 13 10.74 1.13 4.17
N ILE A 14 11.61 0.87 3.19
CA ILE A 14 11.42 -0.25 2.25
C ILE A 14 11.54 -1.57 2.99
N LYS A 15 12.59 -1.73 3.80
CA LYS A 15 12.83 -2.94 4.58
C LYS A 15 11.67 -3.24 5.53
N ALA A 16 11.13 -2.23 6.21
CA ALA A 16 9.97 -2.40 7.08
C ALA A 16 8.70 -2.88 6.36
N ILE A 17 8.54 -2.60 5.05
CA ILE A 17 7.43 -3.12 4.25
C ILE A 17 7.71 -4.55 3.79
N ILE A 18 8.95 -4.87 3.41
CA ILE A 18 9.35 -6.22 2.99
C ILE A 18 9.26 -7.20 4.15
N ASP A 19 9.73 -6.79 5.33
CA ASP A 19 9.76 -7.60 6.54
C ASP A 19 8.43 -7.55 7.31
N MET A 20 7.38 -6.91 6.75
CA MET A 20 6.06 -6.84 7.39
C MET A 20 5.44 -8.24 7.46
N GLU A 21 5.01 -8.63 8.66
CA GLU A 21 4.25 -9.86 8.84
C GLU A 21 2.87 -9.76 8.18
N PRO A 22 2.31 -10.88 7.69
CA PRO A 22 0.97 -10.91 7.15
C PRO A 22 -0.06 -10.41 8.18
N PRO A 23 -1.01 -9.53 7.79
CA PRO A 23 -2.04 -9.06 8.70
C PRO A 23 -2.90 -10.24 9.18
N THR A 24 -3.22 -10.26 10.47
CA THR A 24 -3.93 -11.36 11.12
C THR A 24 -5.38 -11.03 11.43
N SER A 25 -5.75 -9.74 11.34
CA SER A 25 -7.09 -9.24 11.64
C SER A 25 -7.67 -8.40 10.50
N ILE A 26 -9.00 -8.38 10.41
CA ILE A 26 -9.72 -7.57 9.42
C ILE A 26 -9.37 -6.08 9.55
N ASN A 27 -9.16 -5.58 10.77
CA ASN A 27 -8.78 -4.19 11.01
C ASN A 27 -7.39 -3.87 10.43
N GLU A 28 -6.43 -4.78 10.56
CA GLU A 28 -5.10 -4.62 9.95
C GLU A 28 -5.17 -4.66 8.43
N VAL A 29 -5.97 -5.57 7.86
CA VAL A 29 -6.23 -5.62 6.41
C VAL A 29 -6.82 -4.31 5.92
N GLN A 30 -7.86 -3.78 6.57
CA GLN A 30 -8.49 -2.51 6.18
C GLN A 30 -7.51 -1.32 6.27
N ARG A 31 -6.71 -1.26 7.34
CA ARG A 31 -5.69 -0.21 7.52
C ARG A 31 -4.61 -0.28 6.44
N LEU A 32 -4.18 -1.48 6.06
CA LEU A 32 -3.23 -1.69 4.97
C LEU A 32 -3.85 -1.31 3.62
N THR A 33 -5.07 -1.75 3.33
CA THR A 33 -5.79 -1.38 2.11
C THR A 33 -5.95 0.14 2.00
N GLY A 34 -6.28 0.85 3.08
CA GLY A 34 -6.38 2.31 3.06
C GLY A 34 -5.05 3.01 2.73
N ARG A 35 -3.91 2.49 3.22
CA ARG A 35 -2.57 2.99 2.85
C ARG A 35 -2.27 2.73 1.37
N ILE A 36 -2.58 1.54 0.86
CA ILE A 36 -2.40 1.18 -0.55
C ILE A 36 -3.27 2.06 -1.45
N ALA A 37 -4.53 2.30 -1.08
CA ALA A 37 -5.45 3.18 -1.79
C ALA A 37 -4.93 4.61 -1.87
N ALA A 38 -4.37 5.15 -0.78
CA ALA A 38 -3.78 6.48 -0.79
C ALA A 38 -2.55 6.59 -1.71
N LEU A 39 -1.77 5.51 -1.84
CA LEU A 39 -0.57 5.45 -2.69
C LEU A 39 -0.88 5.15 -4.16
N SER A 40 -2.05 4.58 -4.46
CA SER A 40 -2.47 4.19 -5.82
C SER A 40 -2.38 5.35 -6.82
N ARG A 41 -2.67 6.58 -6.37
CA ARG A 41 -2.59 7.82 -7.18
C ARG A 41 -1.20 8.12 -7.74
N PHE A 42 -0.15 7.53 -7.17
CA PHE A 42 1.25 7.74 -7.58
C PHE A 42 1.84 6.52 -8.31
N ILE A 43 1.12 5.40 -8.36
CA ILE A 43 1.63 4.12 -8.86
C ILE A 43 0.78 3.69 -10.06
N SER A 44 1.38 3.69 -11.26
CA SER A 44 0.71 3.21 -12.48
C SER A 44 0.24 1.76 -12.32
N LYS A 45 -0.96 1.47 -12.81
CA LYS A 45 -1.59 0.12 -12.76
C LYS A 45 -1.69 -0.45 -11.34
N SER A 46 -1.80 0.40 -10.33
CA SER A 46 -1.91 -0.02 -8.92
C SER A 46 -3.21 -0.75 -8.61
N ALA A 47 -4.31 -0.43 -9.29
CA ALA A 47 -5.58 -1.14 -9.18
C ALA A 47 -5.45 -2.63 -9.54
N GLU A 48 -4.71 -2.95 -10.60
CA GLU A 48 -4.45 -4.33 -11.04
C GLU A 48 -3.64 -5.12 -10.00
N LYS A 49 -2.66 -4.47 -9.36
CA LYS A 49 -1.77 -5.10 -8.38
C LYS A 49 -2.36 -5.18 -6.97
N GLY A 50 -3.23 -4.24 -6.60
CA GLY A 50 -3.87 -4.15 -5.28
C GLY A 50 -5.19 -4.91 -5.16
N LEU A 51 -5.66 -5.53 -6.25
CA LEU A 51 -6.93 -6.26 -6.35
C LEU A 51 -7.22 -7.21 -5.17
N PRO A 52 -6.25 -8.00 -4.65
CA PRO A 52 -6.48 -8.85 -3.46
C PRO A 52 -6.85 -8.08 -2.19
N PHE A 53 -6.42 -6.82 -2.06
CA PHE A 53 -6.66 -5.98 -0.89
C PHE A 53 -7.96 -5.16 -1.00
N PHE A 54 -8.36 -4.78 -2.22
CA PHE A 54 -9.59 -4.01 -2.46
C PHE A 54 -10.87 -4.87 -2.40
N ARG A 55 -10.77 -6.18 -2.62
CA ARG A 55 -11.92 -7.10 -2.48
C ARG A 55 -12.45 -7.24 -1.05
N ASN A 56 -11.63 -6.92 -0.05
CA ASN A 56 -11.96 -7.09 1.37
C ASN A 56 -12.48 -5.82 2.05
N THR A 57 -12.65 -4.72 1.31
CA THR A 57 -13.27 -3.48 1.81
C THR A 57 -14.78 -3.48 1.54
N LYS A 58 -15.57 -2.92 2.45
CA LYS A 58 -17.04 -2.85 2.32
C LYS A 58 -17.52 -2.01 1.12
N GLU A 59 -16.63 -1.28 0.47
CA GLU A 59 -16.84 -0.56 -0.81
C GLU A 59 -16.55 -1.40 -2.06
N GLY A 60 -16.44 -2.73 -1.94
CA GLY A 60 -16.32 -3.65 -3.09
C GLY A 60 -17.60 -3.83 -3.91
N GLN A 61 -18.52 -2.85 -3.92
CA GLN A 61 -19.55 -2.70 -4.95
C GLN A 61 -19.21 -1.42 -5.72
N GLU A 62 -19.14 -1.51 -7.05
CA GLU A 62 -18.74 -0.46 -8.01
C GLU A 62 -17.26 -0.45 -8.41
N LEU A 63 -16.92 -1.37 -9.32
CA LEU A 63 -16.50 -1.06 -10.69
C LEU A 63 -17.05 -2.15 -11.64
#